data_AF-A0A8S0TVS5-F1
#
_entry.id   AF-A0A8S0TVS5-F1
#
_cell.length_a   1.000
_cell.length_b   1.000
_cell.length_c   1.000
_cell.angle_alpha   90.00
_cell.angle_beta   90.00
_cell.angle_gamma   90.00
#
_symmetry.space_group_name_H-M   'P 1'
#
loop_
_entity.id
_entity.type
_entity.pdbx_description
1 polymer ?
#
loop_
_entity_poly.entity_id
_entity_poly.type
_entity_poly.pdbx_seq_one_letter_code
_entity_poly.pdbx_strand_id
1 'polypeptide(L)'
;MDTVSLLRTMQVWDNSIIETEVERFYDSNVNEMIDAIQKNIMVPHFLLHCFASYADLSSSPDAWQTIWAEQEKAWEACRKTSGQDIYASDDIKAACGWAYKGASEDSVLEDDYFLIRSPMVNLRLAQVEVRLAATLTAYLNDKYFSYSLK
;
A
#
# COMPACT_ATOMS: atom_id res chain seq x y z
N MET A 1 25.44 -1.40 5.04
CA MET A 1 24.33 -1.37 6.00
C MET A 1 24.47 -2.61 6.84
N ASP A 2 24.75 -2.42 8.13
CA ASP A 2 24.95 -3.50 9.08
C ASP A 2 23.59 -4.01 9.63
N THR A 3 23.61 -5.07 10.43
CA THR A 3 22.39 -5.68 10.97
C THR A 3 21.65 -4.77 11.96
N VAL A 4 22.36 -3.87 12.65
CA VAL A 4 21.76 -2.91 13.58
C VAL A 4 21.01 -1.82 12.82
N SER A 5 21.59 -1.30 11.74
CA SER A 5 20.92 -0.32 10.85
C SER A 5 19.69 -0.91 10.17
N LEU A 6 19.74 -2.20 9.78
CA LEU A 6 18.58 -2.91 9.22
C LEU A 6 17.44 -2.98 10.23
N LEU A 7 17.72 -3.39 11.47
CA LEU A 7 16.71 -3.48 12.53
C LEU A 7 16.10 -2.12 12.88
N ARG A 8 16.92 -1.06 12.97
CA ARG A 8 16.42 0.30 13.24
C ARG A 8 15.50 0.79 12.13
N THR A 9 15.89 0.59 10.86
CA THR A 9 15.07 1.02 9.72
C THR A 9 13.76 0.25 9.69
N MET A 10 13.79 -1.06 10.01
CA MET A 10 12.59 -1.89 10.12
C MET A 10 11.64 -1.35 11.20
N GLN A 11 12.13 -1.03 12.40
CA GLN A 11 11.30 -0.45 13.46
C GLN A 11 10.64 0.88 13.07
N VAL A 12 11.35 1.71 12.30
CA VAL A 12 10.80 2.99 11.79
C VAL A 12 9.65 2.74 10.82
N TRP A 13 9.81 1.76 9.93
CA TRP A 13 8.80 1.39 8.94
C TRP A 13 7.62 0.60 9.52
N ASP A 14 7.86 -0.20 10.57
CA ASP A 14 6.82 -0.98 11.24
C ASP A 14 5.91 -0.11 12.11
N ASN A 15 6.49 0.84 12.86
CA ASN A 15 5.73 1.59 13.87
C ASN A 15 5.85 3.11 13.70
N SER A 16 7.06 3.65 13.65
CA SER A 16 7.26 5.11 13.85
C SER A 16 6.61 5.97 12.76
N ILE A 17 6.62 5.55 11.49
CA ILE A 17 5.96 6.31 10.42
C ILE A 17 4.45 6.35 10.65
N ILE A 18 3.83 5.22 10.99
CA ILE A 18 2.38 5.13 11.18
C ILE A 18 1.95 5.92 12.42
N GLU A 19 2.65 5.75 13.54
CA GLU A 19 2.37 6.50 14.79
C GLU A 19 2.50 8.02 14.56
N THR A 20 3.59 8.45 13.91
CA THR A 20 3.81 9.87 13.59
C THR A 20 2.74 10.41 12.66
N GLU A 21 2.27 9.62 11.69
CA GLU A 21 1.22 10.02 10.77
C GLU A 21 -0.13 10.18 11.47
N VAL A 22 -0.50 9.21 12.30
CA VAL A 22 -1.73 9.22 13.10
C VAL A 22 -1.75 10.41 14.07
N GLU A 23 -0.64 10.68 14.75
CA GLU A 23 -0.51 11.84 15.64
C GLU A 23 -0.58 13.17 14.89
N ARG A 24 0.08 13.29 13.74
CA ARG A 24 0.20 14.58 13.02
C ARG A 24 -1.01 14.93 12.17
N PHE A 25 -1.67 13.95 11.57
CA PHE A 25 -2.70 14.20 10.55
C PHE A 25 -4.09 13.71 10.91
N TYR A 26 -4.22 12.86 11.93
CA TYR A 26 -5.47 12.17 12.24
C TYR A 26 -5.88 12.28 13.71
N ASP A 27 -5.42 13.29 14.45
CA ASP A 27 -5.79 13.53 15.87
C ASP A 27 -5.65 12.28 16.76
N SER A 28 -4.60 11.49 16.54
CA SER A 28 -4.36 10.21 17.21
C SER A 28 -5.47 9.16 17.00
N ASN A 29 -6.29 9.33 15.97
CA ASN A 29 -7.38 8.45 15.57
C ASN A 29 -7.00 7.61 14.35
N VAL A 30 -6.56 6.38 14.61
CA VAL A 30 -6.21 5.43 13.54
C VAL A 30 -7.41 5.11 12.62
N ASN A 31 -8.66 5.24 13.09
CA ASN A 31 -9.82 4.96 12.24
C ASN A 31 -9.99 6.02 11.14
N GLU A 32 -9.64 7.28 11.40
CA GLU A 32 -9.67 8.33 10.37
C GLU A 32 -8.60 8.10 9.30
N MET A 33 -7.43 7.59 9.70
CA MET A 33 -6.39 7.14 8.76
C MET A 33 -6.88 5.96 7.92
N ILE A 34 -7.50 4.96 8.55
CA ILE A 34 -8.09 3.80 7.84
C ILE A 34 -9.14 4.28 6.84
N ASP A 35 -10.06 5.15 7.26
CA ASP A 35 -11.11 5.71 6.39
C ASP A 35 -10.50 6.47 5.19
N ALA A 36 -9.42 7.22 5.42
CA ALA A 36 -8.71 7.93 4.35
C ALA A 36 -8.03 6.96 3.37
N ILE A 37 -7.36 5.92 3.86
CA ILE A 37 -6.75 4.87 3.04
C ILE A 37 -7.83 4.13 2.23
N GLN A 38 -8.90 3.71 2.88
CA GLN A 38 -10.02 3.02 2.24
C GLN A 38 -10.68 3.89 1.19
N LYS A 39 -10.87 5.19 1.45
CA LYS A 39 -11.40 6.13 0.45
C LYS A 39 -10.50 6.22 -0.78
N ASN A 40 -9.18 6.20 -0.60
CA ASN A 40 -8.21 6.21 -1.70
C ASN A 40 -8.19 4.90 -2.52
N ILE A 41 -8.58 3.76 -1.93
CA ILE A 41 -8.72 2.47 -2.63
C ILE A 41 -10.10 2.33 -3.30
N MET A 42 -11.15 2.77 -2.61
CA MET A 42 -12.53 2.58 -3.05
C MET A 42 -12.93 3.55 -4.15
N VAL A 43 -12.41 4.79 -4.13
CA VAL A 43 -12.71 5.78 -5.16
C VAL A 43 -12.26 5.25 -6.52
N PRO A 44 -11.03 4.75 -6.74
CA PRO A 44 -10.67 4.20 -8.04
C PRO A 44 -11.31 2.82 -8.31
N HIS A 45 -11.43 1.92 -7.31
CA HIS A 45 -11.99 0.58 -7.52
C HIS A 45 -13.47 0.63 -7.97
N PHE A 46 -14.28 1.49 -7.38
CA PHE A 46 -15.70 1.64 -7.74
C PHE A 46 -15.87 2.48 -9.02
N LEU A 47 -14.97 3.44 -9.28
CA LEU A 47 -14.97 4.22 -10.52
C LEU A 47 -14.48 3.41 -11.72
N LEU A 48 -13.57 2.44 -11.58
CA LEU A 48 -13.08 1.62 -12.70
C LEU A 48 -14.18 0.71 -13.29
N HIS A 49 -15.13 0.27 -12.46
CA HIS A 49 -16.25 -0.56 -12.89
C HIS A 49 -17.51 0.22 -13.27
N CYS A 50 -17.69 1.48 -12.82
CA CYS A 50 -18.86 2.31 -13.17
C CYS A 50 -18.60 3.44 -14.20
N PHE A 51 -17.36 3.92 -14.39
CA PHE A 51 -17.07 5.11 -15.24
C PHE A 51 -16.32 4.82 -16.54
N ALA A 52 -16.28 3.57 -17.04
CA ALA A 52 -15.75 3.26 -18.37
C ALA A 52 -16.63 3.78 -19.55
N SER A 53 -17.46 4.80 -19.33
CA SER A 53 -18.26 5.44 -20.39
C SER A 53 -18.01 6.94 -20.56
N TYR A 54 -17.28 7.64 -19.68
CA TYR A 54 -17.08 9.08 -19.84
C TYR A 54 -15.67 9.51 -19.38
N ALA A 55 -14.81 9.75 -20.36
CA ALA A 55 -13.60 10.54 -20.17
C ALA A 55 -13.98 12.02 -20.10
N ASP A 56 -13.64 12.69 -19.00
CA ASP A 56 -12.88 13.95 -18.96
C ASP A 56 -12.91 14.49 -17.53
N LEU A 57 -11.79 14.36 -16.81
CA LEU A 57 -11.46 15.28 -15.74
C LEU A 57 -9.93 15.38 -15.64
N SER A 58 -9.35 16.01 -16.66
CA SER A 58 -8.04 16.63 -16.52
C SER A 58 -8.23 18.00 -15.84
N SER A 59 -8.07 18.01 -14.52
CA SER A 59 -7.66 19.21 -13.81
C SER A 59 -6.72 18.80 -12.68
N SER A 60 -5.46 18.56 -13.08
CA SER A 60 -4.25 18.51 -12.27
C SER A 60 -4.34 17.85 -10.90
N PRO A 61 -3.87 16.61 -10.78
CA PRO A 61 -3.49 16.07 -9.49
C PRO A 61 -1.97 15.83 -9.43
N ASP A 62 -1.36 16.55 -8.52
CA ASP A 62 -0.24 16.10 -7.69
C ASP A 62 0.19 14.63 -7.87
N ALA A 63 1.52 14.44 -7.96
CA ALA A 63 2.22 13.21 -8.32
C ALA A 63 1.79 11.93 -7.60
N TRP A 64 1.03 12.01 -6.51
CA TRP A 64 0.51 10.84 -5.81
C TRP A 64 -0.69 10.18 -6.52
N GLN A 65 -1.61 10.91 -7.16
CA GLN A 65 -2.75 10.25 -7.84
C GLN A 65 -2.31 9.36 -9.00
N THR A 66 -1.24 9.75 -9.70
CA THR A 66 -0.64 8.93 -10.76
C THR A 66 0.02 7.67 -10.20
N ILE A 67 0.65 7.75 -9.02
CA ILE A 67 1.28 6.59 -8.36
C ILE A 67 0.23 5.53 -8.00
N TRP A 68 -0.93 5.95 -7.49
CA TRP A 68 -2.03 5.04 -7.15
C TRP A 68 -2.66 4.41 -8.39
N ALA A 69 -3.00 5.23 -9.40
CA ALA A 69 -3.64 4.75 -10.63
C ALA A 69 -2.76 3.79 -11.45
N GLU A 70 -1.43 3.99 -11.46
CA GLU A 70 -0.49 3.06 -12.10
C GLU A 70 -0.36 1.75 -11.32
N GLN A 71 -0.40 1.82 -9.98
CA GLN A 71 -0.28 0.64 -9.14
C GLN A 71 -1.52 -0.24 -9.17
N GLU A 72 -2.72 0.31 -9.25
CA GLU A 72 -3.95 -0.48 -9.41
C GLU A 72 -3.93 -1.35 -10.67
N LYS A 73 -3.47 -0.79 -11.79
CA LYS A 73 -3.31 -1.55 -13.04
C LYS A 73 -2.29 -2.68 -12.87
N ALA A 74 -1.20 -2.44 -12.15
CA ALA A 74 -0.19 -3.45 -11.87
C ALA A 74 -0.72 -4.55 -10.93
N TRP A 75 -1.53 -4.20 -9.94
CA TRP A 75 -2.13 -5.16 -9.00
C TRP A 75 -3.20 -6.03 -9.67
N GLU A 76 -4.01 -5.44 -10.54
CA GLU A 76 -5.01 -6.17 -11.34
C GLU A 76 -4.34 -7.15 -12.32
N ALA A 77 -3.16 -6.81 -12.85
CA ALA A 77 -2.36 -7.73 -13.63
C ALA A 77 -1.78 -8.87 -12.77
N CYS A 78 -1.35 -8.57 -11.53
CA CYS A 78 -0.83 -9.53 -10.56
C CYS A 78 -1.87 -10.57 -10.11
N ARG A 79 -3.16 -10.18 -10.04
CA ARG A 79 -4.30 -11.08 -9.76
C ARG A 79 -4.34 -12.30 -10.70
N LYS A 80 -3.82 -12.17 -11.92
CA LYS A 80 -3.87 -13.23 -12.94
C LYS A 80 -2.70 -14.21 -12.87
N THR A 81 -1.63 -13.90 -12.14
CA THR A 81 -0.34 -14.61 -12.19
C THR A 81 0.12 -15.13 -10.83
N SER A 82 -0.81 -15.54 -9.96
CA SER A 82 -0.55 -16.06 -8.61
C SER A 82 0.29 -17.35 -8.61
N GLY A 83 1.60 -17.20 -8.79
CA GLY A 83 2.66 -18.18 -8.55
C GLY A 83 3.55 -17.66 -7.42
N GLN A 84 3.83 -18.53 -6.45
CA GLN A 84 4.47 -18.21 -5.16
C GLN A 84 5.82 -17.49 -5.26
N ASP A 85 6.12 -16.74 -4.20
CA ASP A 85 7.35 -16.00 -3.87
C ASP A 85 7.55 -14.60 -4.50
N ILE A 86 6.55 -14.10 -5.24
CA ILE A 86 6.58 -12.73 -5.77
C ILE A 86 6.50 -11.68 -4.63
N TYR A 87 5.75 -11.95 -3.57
CA TYR A 87 5.53 -10.99 -2.47
C TYR A 87 6.82 -10.64 -1.73
N ALA A 88 7.58 -11.65 -1.30
CA ALA A 88 8.87 -11.43 -0.65
C ALA A 88 9.85 -10.71 -1.61
N SER A 89 9.79 -11.02 -2.91
CA SER A 89 10.62 -10.36 -3.93
C SER A 89 10.24 -8.90 -4.19
N ASP A 90 8.97 -8.53 -4.03
CA ASP A 90 8.49 -7.15 -4.17
C ASP A 90 8.78 -6.32 -2.93
N ASP A 91 8.71 -6.94 -1.75
CA ASP A 91 8.99 -6.29 -0.48
C ASP A 91 10.48 -5.96 -0.35
N ILE A 92 11.38 -6.87 -0.74
CA ILE A 92 12.82 -6.58 -0.75
C ILE A 92 13.19 -5.48 -1.75
N LYS A 93 12.53 -5.42 -2.92
CA LYS A 93 12.70 -4.33 -3.88
C LYS A 93 12.19 -3.00 -3.32
N ALA A 94 11.06 -3.03 -2.61
CA ALA A 94 10.51 -1.85 -1.95
C ALA A 94 11.45 -1.32 -0.87
N ALA A 95 11.96 -2.20 -0.04
CA ALA A 95 12.91 -1.86 1.02
C ALA A 95 14.17 -1.20 0.44
N CYS A 96 14.76 -1.78 -0.61
CA CYS A 96 15.92 -1.20 -1.29
C CYS A 96 15.60 0.14 -1.98
N GLY A 97 14.43 0.28 -2.61
CA GLY A 97 14.04 1.47 -3.36
C GLY A 97 13.61 2.65 -2.50
N TRP A 98 13.06 2.39 -1.30
CA TRP A 98 12.40 3.39 -0.47
C TRP A 98 12.91 3.44 0.97
N ALA A 99 13.04 2.30 1.64
CA ALA A 99 13.40 2.23 3.06
C ALA A 99 14.88 2.55 3.30
N TYR A 100 15.77 1.87 2.57
CA TYR A 100 17.21 2.04 2.73
C TYR A 100 17.76 3.23 1.95
N LYS A 101 17.00 3.76 0.99
CA LYS A 101 17.42 4.88 0.15
C LYS A 101 17.53 6.16 0.98
N GLY A 102 18.75 6.64 1.18
CA GLY A 102 19.04 7.87 1.92
C GLY A 102 19.03 7.71 3.45
N ALA A 103 18.86 6.49 3.97
CA ALA A 103 19.07 6.19 5.38
C ALA A 103 20.56 5.90 5.61
N SER A 104 21.28 6.83 6.24
CA SER A 104 22.65 6.58 6.66
C SER A 104 22.68 5.97 8.06
N GLU A 105 23.65 5.09 8.29
CA GLU A 105 23.94 4.48 9.59
C GLU A 105 24.06 5.56 10.67
N ASP A 106 23.35 5.35 11.79
CA ASP A 106 23.24 6.27 12.93
C ASP A 106 22.65 7.66 12.69
N SER A 107 22.09 7.95 11.51
CA SER A 107 21.37 9.21 11.28
C SER A 107 20.02 9.25 11.99
N VAL A 108 19.63 10.47 12.38
CA VAL A 108 18.26 10.78 12.77
C VAL A 108 17.46 10.95 11.48
N LEU A 109 16.41 10.13 11.32
CA LEU A 109 15.48 10.26 10.20
C LEU A 109 14.50 11.38 10.53
N GLU A 110 14.64 12.52 9.85
CA GLU A 110 13.87 13.73 10.10
C GLU A 110 12.62 13.83 9.21
N ASP A 111 11.94 14.98 9.25
CA ASP A 111 10.67 15.24 8.57
C ASP A 111 10.74 15.00 7.05
N ASP A 112 11.85 15.34 6.40
CA ASP A 112 12.04 15.08 4.96
C ASP A 112 12.01 13.58 4.64
N TYR A 113 12.52 12.74 5.54
CA TYR A 113 12.41 11.30 5.39
C TYR A 113 10.94 10.87 5.55
N PHE A 114 10.29 11.33 6.62
CA PHE A 114 8.90 11.00 6.92
C PHE A 114 7.93 11.39 5.79
N LEU A 115 7.96 12.63 5.30
CA LEU A 115 7.04 13.15 4.28
C LEU A 115 7.16 12.40 2.94
N ILE A 116 8.37 11.95 2.59
CA ILE A 116 8.59 11.19 1.35
C ILE A 116 8.11 9.73 1.49
N ARG A 117 8.18 9.14 2.69
CA ARG A 117 7.93 7.69 2.90
C ARG A 117 6.53 7.37 3.43
N SER A 118 5.87 8.28 4.14
CA SER A 118 4.49 8.10 4.63
C SER A 118 3.51 7.71 3.49
N PRO A 119 3.52 8.35 2.31
CA PRO A 119 2.65 7.93 1.21
C PRO A 119 2.90 6.49 0.73
N MET A 120 4.15 6.00 0.83
CA MET A 120 4.51 4.62 0.46
C MET A 120 4.03 3.60 1.51
N VAL A 121 4.05 3.96 2.79
CA VAL A 121 3.50 3.13 3.86
C VAL A 121 1.99 2.95 3.66
N ASN A 122 1.25 4.04 3.44
CA ASN A 122 -0.19 3.99 3.16
C ASN A 122 -0.54 3.13 1.95
N LEU A 123 0.28 3.23 0.90
CA LEU A 123 0.14 2.44 -0.32
C LEU A 123 0.35 0.94 -0.08
N ARG A 124 1.31 0.57 0.75
CA ARG A 124 1.55 -0.84 1.10
C ARG A 124 0.48 -1.39 2.02
N LEU A 125 -0.03 -0.59 2.96
CA LEU A 125 -1.19 -0.96 3.79
C LEU A 125 -2.41 -1.26 2.91
N ALA A 126 -2.73 -0.38 1.97
CA ALA A 126 -3.79 -0.57 0.99
C ALA A 126 -3.60 -1.84 0.14
N GLN A 127 -2.38 -2.07 -0.33
CA GLN A 127 -2.05 -3.23 -1.14
C GLN A 127 -2.26 -4.54 -0.37
N VAL A 128 -1.86 -4.58 0.90
CA VAL A 128 -2.06 -5.74 1.78
C VAL A 128 -3.55 -5.99 1.99
N GLU A 129 -4.35 -4.94 2.23
CA GLU A 129 -5.81 -5.05 2.37
C GLU A 129 -6.45 -5.69 1.14
N VAL A 130 -6.18 -5.16 -0.06
CA VAL A 130 -6.72 -5.69 -1.33
C VAL A 130 -6.31 -7.14 -1.57
N ARG A 131 -5.03 -7.47 -1.32
CA ARG A 131 -4.50 -8.83 -1.50
C ARG A 131 -5.11 -9.83 -0.53
N LEU A 132 -5.29 -9.42 0.73
CA LEU A 132 -5.93 -10.24 1.75
C LEU A 132 -7.39 -10.51 1.40
N ALA A 133 -8.14 -9.47 1.00
CA ALA A 133 -9.54 -9.59 0.59
C ALA A 133 -9.70 -10.53 -0.63
N ALA A 134 -8.84 -10.39 -1.65
CA ALA A 134 -8.87 -11.25 -2.83
C ALA A 134 -8.55 -12.72 -2.50
N THR A 135 -7.54 -12.94 -1.65
CA THR A 135 -7.12 -14.28 -1.22
C THR A 135 -8.21 -14.95 -0.41
N LEU A 136 -8.83 -14.22 0.53
CA LEU A 136 -9.94 -14.74 1.32
C LEU A 136 -11.14 -15.08 0.42
N THR A 137 -11.47 -14.20 -0.54
CA THR A 137 -12.55 -14.45 -1.50
C THR A 137 -12.30 -15.71 -2.33
N ALA A 138 -11.08 -15.90 -2.84
CA ALA A 138 -10.71 -17.09 -3.60
C ALA A 138 -10.81 -18.37 -2.76
N TYR A 139 -10.31 -18.33 -1.51
CA TYR A 139 -10.40 -19.45 -0.58
C TYR A 139 -11.85 -19.82 -0.26
N LEU A 140 -12.70 -18.83 0.02
CA LEU A 140 -14.11 -19.07 0.32
C LEU A 140 -14.86 -19.62 -0.89
N ASN A 141 -14.56 -19.15 -2.11
CA ASN A 141 -15.14 -19.68 -3.34
C ASN A 141 -14.75 -21.14 -3.60
N ASP A 142 -13.48 -21.48 -3.41
CA ASP A 142 -13.00 -22.87 -3.49
C ASP A 142 -13.68 -23.78 -2.47
N LYS A 143 -13.79 -23.31 -1.21
CA LYS A 143 -14.27 -24.14 -0.09
C LYS A 143 -15.78 -24.23 0.05
N TYR A 144 -16.53 -23.19 -0.26
CA TYR A 144 -17.96 -23.13 0.08
C TYR A 144 -18.86 -23.04 -1.15
N PHE A 145 -18.43 -22.36 -2.23
CA PHE A 145 -19.25 -22.25 -3.44
C PHE A 145 -19.10 -23.45 -4.40
N SER A 146 -18.00 -24.20 -4.31
CA SER A 146 -17.85 -25.48 -5.03
C SER A 146 -18.79 -26.59 -4.49
N TYR A 147 -19.09 -26.57 -3.19
CA TYR A 147 -19.93 -27.59 -2.53
C TYR A 147 -21.44 -27.35 -2.66
N SER A 148 -21.87 -26.16 -3.07
CA SER A 148 -23.31 -25.86 -3.24
C SER A 148 -23.84 -26.16 -4.65
N LEU A 149 -22.98 -26.63 -5.57
CA LEU A 149 -23.32 -27.02 -6.95
C LEU A 149 -23.11 -28.52 -7.24
N LYS A 150 -22.97 -29.36 -6.21
CA LYS A 150 -22.93 -30.82 -6.32
C LYS A 150 -24.07 -31.49 -5.57
#